data_AF-A0A250WWQ6-F1
#
_entry.id   AF-A0A250WWQ6-F1
#
_cell.length_a   1.000
_cell.length_b   1.000
_cell.length_c   1.000
_cell.angle_alpha   90.00
_cell.angle_beta   90.00
_cell.angle_gamma   90.00
#
_symmetry.space_group_name_H-M   'P 1'
#
loop_
_entity.id
_entity.type
_entity.pdbx_description
1 polymer ?
#
loop_
_entity_poly.entity_id
_entity_poly.type
_entity_poly.pdbx_seq_one_letter_code
_entity_poly.pdbx_strand_id
1 'polypeptide(L)'
;MSNPWPDPPNYYETPSKSYKVMLQQPGFPVIYPEPTITQVVSNFRPSHWGFVAGMAGLGYVLGYWKGSVIHWQKPASMFGTLFMGQFGVMHMMQDSAYRLMGFKENSIEVRSNMPGALAKEAY
;
A
#
# COMPACT_ATOMS: atom_id res chain seq x y z
N MET A 1 -3.82 -46.15 21.84
CA MET A 1 -2.70 -46.00 20.88
C MET A 1 -2.90 -44.67 20.19
N SER A 2 -2.10 -43.65 20.51
CA SER A 2 -2.20 -42.31 19.90
C SER A 2 -1.48 -42.30 18.55
N ASN A 3 -2.16 -41.84 17.50
CA ASN A 3 -1.63 -41.78 16.14
C ASN A 3 -0.49 -40.73 16.10
N PRO A 4 0.73 -41.07 15.61
CA PRO A 4 1.86 -40.14 15.54
C PRO A 4 1.77 -39.14 14.37
N TRP A 5 0.74 -39.24 13.52
CA TRP A 5 0.58 -38.38 12.36
C TRP A 5 -0.25 -37.14 12.69
N PRO A 6 0.15 -35.94 12.21
CA PRO A 6 -0.69 -34.76 12.30
C PRO A 6 -2.00 -35.02 11.55
N ASP A 7 -3.13 -34.65 12.16
CA ASP A 7 -4.44 -34.84 11.55
C ASP A 7 -4.52 -34.14 10.18
N PRO A 8 -5.14 -34.77 9.18
CA PRO A 8 -5.28 -34.15 7.86
C PRO A 8 -6.07 -32.84 7.98
N PRO A 9 -5.67 -31.79 7.24
CA PRO A 9 -6.34 -30.50 7.32
C PRO A 9 -7.83 -30.64 6.95
N ASN A 10 -8.70 -30.21 7.84
CA ASN A 10 -10.15 -30.28 7.66
C ASN A 10 -10.58 -29.27 6.56
N TYR A 11 -11.00 -29.78 5.40
CA TYR A 11 -11.39 -28.96 4.24
C TYR A 11 -12.79 -28.34 4.34
N TYR A 12 -13.58 -28.68 5.38
CA TYR A 12 -14.95 -28.22 5.56
C TYR A 12 -15.10 -27.08 6.58
N GLU A 13 -14.03 -26.73 7.28
CA GLU A 13 -14.00 -25.52 8.10
C GLU A 13 -13.66 -24.33 7.21
N THR A 14 -14.51 -23.29 7.25
CA THR A 14 -14.14 -22.00 6.66
C THR A 14 -12.83 -21.57 7.33
N PRO A 15 -11.73 -21.35 6.59
CA PRO A 15 -10.47 -20.96 7.21
C PRO A 15 -10.73 -19.68 8.00
N SER A 16 -10.66 -19.77 9.34
CA SER A 16 -10.89 -18.64 10.24
C SER A 16 -9.89 -17.50 10.00
N LYS A 17 -8.80 -17.82 9.29
CA LYS A 17 -7.81 -16.90 8.76
C LYS A 17 -7.70 -17.11 7.25
N SER A 18 -8.17 -16.15 6.47
CA SER A 18 -7.84 -16.06 5.05
C SER A 18 -6.32 -15.98 4.93
N TYR A 19 -5.69 -16.96 4.30
CA TYR A 19 -4.26 -16.90 3.99
C TYR A 19 -4.13 -16.47 2.53
N LYS A 20 -3.63 -15.25 2.31
CA LYS A 20 -3.28 -14.84 0.96
C LYS A 20 -1.98 -15.54 0.59
N VAL A 21 -2.05 -16.59 -0.24
CA VAL A 21 -0.87 -17.21 -0.81
C VAL A 21 -0.22 -16.21 -1.77
N MET A 22 0.84 -15.54 -1.29
CA MET A 22 1.67 -14.69 -2.12
C MET A 22 2.60 -15.59 -2.94
N LEU A 23 2.70 -15.35 -4.25
CA LEU A 23 3.63 -16.08 -5.13
C LEU A 23 5.10 -15.77 -4.79
N GLN A 24 5.36 -14.63 -4.14
CA GLN A 24 6.68 -14.15 -3.78
C GLN A 24 6.81 -14.11 -2.26
N GLN A 25 7.97 -14.52 -1.74
CA GLN A 25 8.30 -14.38 -0.32
C GLN A 25 8.78 -12.95 -0.01
N PRO A 26 8.41 -12.38 1.13
CA PRO A 26 8.87 -11.05 1.54
C PRO A 26 10.37 -11.07 1.82
N GLY A 27 11.11 -10.12 1.23
CA GLY A 27 12.56 -9.96 1.43
C GLY A 27 12.91 -9.09 2.64
N PHE A 28 11.93 -8.37 3.19
CA PHE A 28 12.06 -7.48 4.34
C PHE A 28 11.12 -7.92 5.48
N PRO A 29 11.34 -7.46 6.72
CA PRO A 29 10.49 -7.82 7.86
C PRO A 29 9.01 -7.48 7.59
N VAL A 30 8.11 -8.44 7.81
CA VAL A 30 6.67 -8.20 7.62
C VAL A 30 6.12 -7.53 8.88
N ILE A 31 5.55 -6.34 8.72
CA ILE A 31 4.89 -5.62 9.81
C ILE A 31 3.42 -6.05 9.88
N TYR A 32 2.73 -5.92 8.75
CA TYR A 32 1.34 -6.32 8.60
C TYR A 32 1.20 -7.19 7.34
N PRO A 33 0.83 -8.47 7.49
CA PRO A 33 0.62 -9.35 6.34
C PRO A 33 -0.61 -8.95 5.51
N GLU A 34 -1.63 -8.39 6.18
CA GLU A 34 -2.85 -7.86 5.55
C GLU A 34 -3.11 -6.45 6.10
N PRO A 35 -2.49 -5.41 5.51
CA PRO A 35 -2.64 -4.04 6.01
C PRO A 35 -4.03 -3.50 5.65
N THR A 36 -4.72 -2.93 6.64
CA THR A 36 -5.98 -2.21 6.43
C THR A 36 -5.74 -0.86 5.75
N ILE A 37 -6.77 -0.29 5.09
CA ILE A 37 -6.66 1.02 4.42
C ILE A 37 -6.11 2.09 5.37
N THR A 38 -6.61 2.13 6.61
CA THR A 38 -6.15 3.10 7.62
C THR A 38 -4.67 2.93 7.94
N GLN A 39 -4.18 1.70 8.08
CA GLN A 39 -2.75 1.42 8.32
C GLN A 39 -1.89 1.80 7.12
N VAL A 40 -2.38 1.58 5.90
CA VAL A 40 -1.66 1.95 4.67
C VAL A 40 -1.50 3.47 4.59
N VAL A 41 -2.58 4.22 4.81
CA VAL A 41 -2.59 5.68 4.69
C VAL A 41 -1.85 6.35 5.84
N SER A 42 -1.93 5.81 7.07
CA SER A 42 -1.19 6.35 8.22
C SER A 42 0.32 6.20 8.08
N ASN A 43 0.79 5.22 7.30
CA ASN A 43 2.21 5.00 7.00
C ASN A 43 2.67 5.67 5.68
N PHE A 44 1.94 6.66 5.17
CA PHE A 44 2.40 7.45 4.03
C PHE A 44 3.65 8.27 4.39
N ARG A 45 4.67 8.17 3.55
CA ARG A 45 5.87 9.02 3.65
C ARG A 45 5.53 10.42 3.12
N PRO A 46 6.23 11.48 3.53
CA PRO A 46 6.03 12.83 2.96
C PRO A 46 6.17 12.87 1.42
N SER A 47 7.05 12.04 0.86
CA SER A 47 7.20 11.89 -0.59
C SER A 47 5.93 11.37 -1.29
N HIS A 48 5.11 10.58 -0.59
CA HIS A 48 3.84 10.08 -1.14
C HIS A 48 2.83 11.19 -1.34
N TRP A 49 2.69 12.08 -0.36
CA TRP A 49 1.84 13.25 -0.48
C TRP A 49 2.33 14.21 -1.56
N GLY A 50 3.66 14.37 -1.69
CA GLY A 50 4.27 15.11 -2.78
C GLY A 50 3.92 14.53 -4.15
N PHE A 51 3.97 13.20 -4.30
CA PHE A 51 3.57 12.53 -5.54
C PHE A 51 2.08 12.72 -5.85
N VAL A 52 1.20 12.55 -4.86
CA VAL A 52 -0.25 12.76 -5.02
C VAL A 52 -0.54 14.19 -5.48
N ALA A 53 0.04 15.19 -4.81
CA ALA A 53 -0.10 16.59 -5.17
C ALA A 53 0.46 16.88 -6.57
N GLY A 54 1.63 16.31 -6.90
CA GLY A 54 2.23 16.44 -8.23
C GLY A 54 1.36 15.86 -9.33
N MET A 55 0.77 14.68 -9.11
CA MET A 55 -0.15 14.05 -10.06
C MET A 55 -1.45 14.84 -10.21
N ALA A 56 -2.02 15.32 -9.11
CA ALA A 56 -3.20 16.19 -9.13
C ALA A 56 -2.92 17.48 -9.94
N GLY A 57 -1.80 18.15 -9.69
CA GLY A 57 -1.38 19.35 -10.43
C GLY A 57 -1.14 19.08 -11.91
N LEU A 58 -0.49 17.96 -12.24
CA LEU A 58 -0.29 17.53 -13.62
C LEU A 58 -1.65 17.26 -14.32
N GLY A 59 -2.59 16.64 -13.61
CA GLY A 59 -3.95 16.44 -14.08
C GLY A 59 -4.69 17.76 -14.37
N TYR A 60 -4.50 18.77 -13.52
CA TYR A 60 -5.06 20.10 -13.75
C TYR A 60 -4.55 20.72 -15.05
N VAL A 61 -3.22 20.74 -15.24
CA VAL A 61 -2.59 21.36 -16.41
C VAL A 61 -2.99 20.64 -17.69
N LEU A 62 -2.96 19.30 -17.70
CA LEU A 62 -3.37 18.50 -18.85
C LEU A 62 -4.85 18.69 -19.17
N GLY A 63 -5.72 18.70 -18.15
CA GLY A 63 -7.14 18.94 -18.32
C GLY A 63 -7.44 20.34 -18.84
N TYR A 64 -6.71 21.36 -18.38
CA TYR A 64 -6.83 22.73 -18.89
C TYR A 64 -6.42 22.81 -20.37
N TRP A 65 -5.27 22.25 -20.74
CA TRP A 65 -4.75 22.27 -22.11
C TRP A 65 -5.62 21.51 -23.10
N LYS A 66 -6.17 20.34 -22.71
CA LYS A 66 -7.12 19.61 -23.56
C LYS A 66 -8.48 20.29 -23.60
N GLY A 67 -8.94 20.81 -22.46
CA GLY A 67 -10.19 21.55 -22.36
C GLY A 67 -10.20 22.84 -23.17
N SER A 68 -9.05 23.48 -23.42
CA SER A 68 -9.00 24.74 -24.19
C SER A 68 -9.36 24.56 -25.65
N VAL A 69 -9.14 23.38 -26.21
CA VAL A 69 -9.51 23.06 -27.60
C VAL A 69 -11.04 23.04 -27.78
N ILE A 70 -11.78 22.69 -26.72
CA ILE A 70 -13.25 22.54 -26.73
C ILE A 70 -13.96 23.62 -25.89
N HIS A 71 -13.24 24.69 -25.49
CA HIS A 71 -13.73 25.75 -24.59
C HIS A 71 -14.32 25.25 -23.26
N TRP A 72 -13.83 24.11 -22.76
CA TRP A 72 -14.30 23.46 -21.54
C TRP A 72 -13.20 23.32 -20.48
N GLN A 73 -12.30 24.30 -20.42
CA GLN A 73 -11.08 24.28 -19.60
C GLN A 73 -11.35 23.97 -18.13
N LYS A 74 -12.33 24.66 -17.53
CA LYS A 74 -12.59 24.58 -16.09
C LYS A 74 -12.97 23.16 -15.66
N PRO A 75 -14.04 22.53 -16.17
CA PRO A 75 -14.38 21.18 -15.74
C PRO A 75 -13.42 20.11 -16.28
N ALA A 76 -12.81 20.29 -17.46
CA ALA A 76 -11.78 19.38 -17.91
C ALA A 76 -10.55 19.37 -16.97
N SER A 77 -10.12 20.55 -16.48
CA SER A 77 -9.05 20.67 -15.49
C SER A 77 -9.43 20.06 -14.14
N MET A 78 -10.66 20.28 -13.66
CA MET A 78 -11.15 19.69 -12.41
C MET A 78 -11.21 18.16 -12.51
N PHE A 79 -11.75 17.63 -13.61
CA PHE A 79 -11.79 16.20 -13.85
C PHE A 79 -10.37 15.60 -13.90
N GLY A 80 -9.47 16.21 -14.67
CA GLY A 80 -8.07 15.77 -14.75
C GLY A 80 -7.38 15.75 -13.40
N THR A 81 -7.63 16.77 -12.57
CA THR A 81 -7.10 16.86 -11.21
C THR A 81 -7.60 15.74 -10.32
N LEU A 82 -8.92 15.50 -10.31
CA LEU A 82 -9.54 14.44 -9.50
C LEU A 82 -9.06 13.06 -9.95
N PHE A 83 -9.03 12.82 -11.26
CA PHE A 83 -8.61 11.54 -11.83
C PHE A 83 -7.14 11.23 -11.52
N MET A 84 -6.24 12.18 -11.79
CA MET A 84 -4.81 11.98 -11.56
C MET A 84 -4.45 12.02 -10.07
N GLY A 85 -5.15 12.82 -9.27
CA GLY A 85 -5.02 12.81 -7.81
C GLY A 85 -5.41 11.47 -7.23
N GLN A 86 -6.56 10.91 -7.66
CA GLN A 86 -7.01 9.58 -7.24
C GLN A 86 -6.04 8.49 -7.66
N PHE A 87 -5.53 8.54 -8.90
CA PHE A 87 -4.49 7.64 -9.37
C PHE A 87 -3.24 7.72 -8.48
N GLY A 88 -2.81 8.94 -8.13
CA GLY A 88 -1.68 9.18 -7.25
C GLY A 88 -1.88 8.53 -5.87
N VAL A 89 -3.06 8.70 -5.27
CA VAL A 89 -3.38 8.08 -3.97
C VAL A 89 -3.30 6.58 -4.06
N MET A 90 -3.94 5.98 -5.07
CA MET A 90 -3.97 4.52 -5.26
C MET A 90 -2.57 3.95 -5.51
N HIS A 91 -1.73 4.65 -6.29
CA HIS A 91 -0.36 4.23 -6.54
C HIS A 91 0.48 4.25 -5.26
N MET A 92 0.33 5.30 -4.44
CA MET A 92 1.05 5.41 -3.16
C MET A 92 0.50 4.44 -2.10
N MET A 93 -0.79 4.12 -2.14
CA MET A 93 -1.37 3.06 -1.31
C MET A 93 -0.75 1.70 -1.61
N GLN A 94 -0.57 1.36 -2.89
CA GLN A 94 0.13 0.13 -3.28
C GLN A 94 1.57 0.13 -2.75
N ASP A 95 2.29 1.23 -2.95
CA ASP A 95 3.67 1.37 -2.51
C ASP A 95 3.83 1.23 -0.98
N SER A 96 2.95 1.87 -0.21
CA SER A 96 2.90 1.75 1.26
C SER A 96 2.54 0.33 1.69
N ALA A 97 1.53 -0.29 1.08
CA ALA A 97 1.15 -1.67 1.39
C ALA A 97 2.29 -2.65 1.13
N TYR A 98 3.02 -2.51 0.02
CA TYR A 98 4.18 -3.37 -0.29
C TYR A 98 5.29 -3.26 0.74
N ARG A 99 5.52 -2.08 1.33
CA ARG A 99 6.48 -1.91 2.43
C ARG A 99 5.99 -2.58 3.71
N LEU A 100 4.72 -2.41 4.07
CA LEU A 100 4.14 -3.02 5.27
C LEU A 100 4.14 -4.56 5.21
N MET A 101 3.95 -5.11 4.01
CA MET A 101 3.99 -6.54 3.73
C MET A 101 5.41 -7.09 3.55
N GLY A 102 6.46 -6.26 3.61
CA GLY A 102 7.86 -6.72 3.51
C GLY A 102 8.35 -7.02 2.09
N PHE A 103 7.65 -6.57 1.05
CA PHE A 103 8.09 -6.68 -0.35
C PHE A 103 9.04 -5.55 -0.79
N LYS A 104 9.05 -4.44 -0.04
CA LYS A 104 9.93 -3.29 -0.25
C LYS A 104 10.62 -2.90 1.05
N GLU A 105 11.70 -2.13 0.92
CA GLU A 105 12.47 -1.58 2.03
C GLU A 105 11.56 -0.80 2.99
N ASN A 106 11.59 -1.17 4.27
CA ASN A 106 10.64 -0.69 5.27
C ASN A 106 11.28 -0.37 6.63
N SER A 107 12.56 0.04 6.64
CA SER A 107 13.31 0.30 7.88
C SER A 107 12.65 1.35 8.78
N ILE A 108 12.07 2.39 8.17
CA ILE A 108 11.35 3.48 8.85
C ILE A 108 10.07 2.94 9.49
N GLU A 109 9.31 2.15 8.74
CA GLU A 109 8.03 1.59 9.17
C GLU A 109 8.22 0.54 10.26
N VAL A 110 9.29 -0.26 10.19
CA VAL A 110 9.64 -1.21 11.26
C VAL A 110 9.98 -0.44 12.53
N ARG A 111 10.74 0.66 12.43
CA ARG A 111 11.07 1.49 13.60
C ARG A 111 9.83 2.12 14.24
N SER A 112 8.85 2.56 13.45
CA SER A 112 7.65 3.21 13.97
C SER A 112 6.62 2.23 14.53
N ASN A 113 6.46 1.06 13.90
CA ASN A 113 5.40 0.10 14.26
C ASN A 113 5.91 -1.05 15.15
N MET A 114 7.22 -1.32 15.17
CA MET A 114 7.86 -2.40 15.93
C MET A 114 9.15 -1.91 16.61
N PRO A 115 9.06 -1.03 17.62
CA PRO A 115 10.23 -0.40 18.24
C PRO A 115 11.23 -1.36 18.94
N GLY A 116 10.95 -2.67 19.01
CA GLY A 116 11.87 -3.69 19.51
C GLY A 116 12.48 -4.61 18.44
N ALA A 117 11.98 -4.61 17.20
CA ALA A 117 12.45 -5.53 16.16
C ALA A 117 13.83 -5.15 15.58
N LEU A 118 14.27 -3.90 15.78
CA LEU A 118 15.57 -3.38 15.34
C LEU A 118 16.61 -3.34 16.47
N ALA A 119 16.26 -3.75 17.70
CA ALA A 119 17.24 -3.85 18.77
C ALA A 119 18.20 -4.99 18.41
N LYS A 120 19.45 -4.65 18.06
CA LYS A 120 20.54 -5.63 18.11
C LYS A 120 20.58 -6.17 19.54
N GLU A 121 20.39 -7.48 19.72
CA GLU A 121 20.80 -8.11 20.96
C GLU A 121 22.30 -7.81 21.13
N ALA A 122 22.61 -7.03 22.18
CA ALA A 122 23.98 -6.82 22.61
C ALA A 122 24.44 -8.12 23.26
N TYR A 123 25.03 -9.01 22.47
CA TYR A 123 25.84 -10.11 22.97
C TYR A 123 27.19 -9.58 23.44
#